data_AF-Q5DHL5-F1
#
_entry.id   AF-Q5DHL5-F1
#
_cell.length_a   1.000
_cell.length_b   1.000
_cell.length_c   1.000
_cell.angle_alpha   90.00
_cell.angle_beta   90.00
_cell.angle_gamma   90.00
#
_symmetry.space_group_name_H-M   'P 1'
#
loop_
_entity.id
_entity.type
_entity.pdbx_description
1 polymer ?
#
loop_
_entity_poly.entity_id
_entity_poly.type
_entity_poly.pdbx_seq_one_letter_code
_entity_poly.pdbx_strand_id
1 'polypeptide(L)'
;MNYPDIAGLILDATFDNIDELSKRIAPPIFTPVLDFTVKEYLDLNNLSHVINYDGPVLIIRRSDDEVITTGENHSRATNRGNNLLIGLLKHRFPYLMTTENEFTLNTYLSLNSEEQKDALSKLTHNPNKYEKLVVNFLKSEAFKKQINSNSNSTTCLYPSELGKEISKSDVKTHILFYLVSQYFIESPGSHCVPLEGRYLRPPWSPLTQSLSESSSSDLDAKIDD
;
A
#
# COMPACT_ATOMS: atom_id res chain seq x y z
N MET A 1 2.62 -5.95 -17.52
CA MET A 1 1.28 -6.06 -18.13
C MET A 1 0.57 -4.75 -17.84
N ASN A 2 0.15 -4.02 -18.86
CA ASN A 2 -0.69 -2.84 -18.67
C ASN A 2 -2.12 -3.28 -18.93
N TYR A 3 -2.94 -3.32 -17.89
CA TYR A 3 -4.37 -3.59 -17.97
C TYR A 3 -5.09 -2.24 -17.90
N PRO A 4 -5.28 -1.53 -19.03
CA PRO A 4 -5.78 -0.15 -19.04
C PRO A 4 -7.20 -0.02 -18.49
N ASP A 5 -7.96 -1.11 -18.51
CA ASP A 5 -9.37 -1.14 -18.07
C ASP A 5 -9.52 -1.45 -16.57
N ILE A 6 -8.43 -1.76 -15.86
CA ILE A 6 -8.49 -1.96 -14.40
C ILE A 6 -8.50 -0.60 -13.72
N ALA A 7 -9.62 -0.28 -13.06
CA ALA A 7 -9.81 0.99 -12.36
C ALA A 7 -9.14 1.05 -10.98
N GLY A 8 -8.84 -0.11 -10.39
CA GLY A 8 -8.26 -0.22 -9.06
C GLY A 8 -7.93 -1.67 -8.71
N LEU A 9 -6.94 -1.86 -7.83
CA LEU A 9 -6.48 -3.16 -7.37
C LEU A 9 -6.62 -3.25 -5.85
N ILE A 10 -7.26 -4.31 -5.37
CA ILE A 10 -7.32 -4.66 -3.95
C ILE A 10 -6.61 -6.01 -3.79
N LEU A 11 -5.61 -6.06 -2.91
CA LEU A 11 -4.80 -7.23 -2.62
C LEU A 11 -5.08 -7.67 -1.17
N ASP A 12 -5.89 -8.70 -0.99
CA ASP A 12 -6.19 -9.28 0.32
C ASP A 12 -5.38 -10.56 0.52
N ALA A 13 -4.55 -10.59 1.57
CA ALA A 13 -3.76 -11.75 1.97
C ALA A 13 -2.90 -12.37 0.84
N THR A 14 -2.34 -11.52 -0.02
CA THR A 14 -1.54 -11.96 -1.17
C THR A 14 -0.12 -12.36 -0.76
N PHE A 15 0.42 -13.38 -1.42
CA PHE A 15 1.79 -13.87 -1.26
C PHE A 15 2.45 -14.04 -2.63
N ASP A 16 3.75 -13.78 -2.74
CA ASP A 16 4.48 -13.93 -4.01
C ASP A 16 4.72 -15.41 -4.34
N ASN A 17 5.03 -16.24 -3.35
CA ASN A 17 5.23 -17.67 -3.55
C ASN A 17 4.82 -18.45 -2.31
N ILE A 18 4.76 -19.78 -2.43
CA ILE A 18 4.40 -20.70 -1.34
C ILE A 18 5.62 -21.42 -0.75
N ASP A 19 6.84 -20.91 -0.94
CA ASP A 19 8.09 -21.61 -0.61
C ASP A 19 8.07 -22.13 0.83
N GLU A 20 7.76 -21.25 1.79
CA GLU A 20 7.80 -21.58 3.22
C GLU A 20 6.59 -22.40 3.69
N LEU A 21 5.45 -22.32 2.99
CA LEU A 21 4.34 -23.24 3.21
C LEU A 21 4.70 -24.65 2.71
N SER A 22 5.31 -24.72 1.54
CA SER A 22 5.66 -25.98 0.87
C SER A 22 6.63 -26.81 1.72
N LYS A 23 7.64 -26.15 2.31
CA LYS A 23 8.63 -26.77 3.21
C LYS A 23 8.04 -27.27 4.53
N ARG A 24 6.91 -26.70 4.99
CA ARG A 24 6.21 -27.16 6.19
C ARG A 24 5.43 -28.46 5.98
N ILE A 25 4.95 -28.70 4.76
CA ILE A 25 4.07 -29.82 4.45
C ILE A 25 4.85 -31.02 3.91
N ALA A 26 5.90 -30.77 3.12
CA ALA A 26 6.63 -31.83 2.43
C ALA A 26 7.72 -32.48 3.31
N PRO A 27 7.88 -33.81 3.24
CA PRO A 27 9.04 -34.48 3.82
C PRO A 27 10.36 -33.94 3.24
N PRO A 28 11.45 -33.83 4.04
CA PRO A 28 12.70 -33.20 3.61
C PRO A 28 13.35 -33.80 2.35
N ILE A 29 13.04 -35.06 2.03
CA ILE A 29 13.55 -35.73 0.82
C ILE A 29 13.03 -35.09 -0.48
N PHE A 30 11.88 -34.41 -0.43
CA PHE A 30 11.28 -33.74 -1.58
C PHE A 30 11.70 -32.28 -1.73
N THR A 31 12.41 -31.69 -0.75
CA THR A 31 12.79 -30.27 -0.75
C THR A 31 13.42 -29.80 -2.07
N PRO A 32 14.37 -30.53 -2.71
CA PRO A 32 14.97 -30.06 -3.96
C PRO A 32 13.98 -29.96 -5.12
N VAL A 33 13.05 -30.92 -5.22
CA VAL A 33 12.00 -30.92 -6.27
C VAL A 33 10.99 -29.83 -5.99
N LEU A 34 10.66 -29.63 -4.72
CA LEU A 34 9.69 -28.63 -4.28
C LEU A 34 10.22 -27.20 -4.49
N ASP A 35 11.47 -26.94 -4.08
CA ASP A 35 12.14 -25.65 -4.31
C ASP A 35 12.16 -25.31 -5.82
N PHE A 36 12.49 -26.28 -6.67
CA PHE A 36 12.43 -26.10 -8.12
C PHE A 36 11.00 -25.81 -8.59
N THR A 37 10.02 -26.62 -8.16
CA THR A 37 8.64 -26.50 -8.62
C THR A 37 8.01 -25.18 -8.20
N VAL A 38 8.22 -24.77 -6.94
CA VAL A 38 7.65 -23.51 -6.43
C VAL A 38 8.28 -22.32 -7.13
N LYS A 39 9.62 -22.32 -7.29
CA LYS A 39 10.32 -21.23 -7.97
C LYS A 39 9.94 -21.10 -9.45
N GLU A 40 9.81 -22.22 -10.17
CA GLU A 40 9.56 -22.19 -11.62
C GLU A 40 8.08 -22.00 -11.96
N TYR A 41 7.16 -22.52 -11.15
CA TYR A 41 5.74 -22.59 -11.51
C TYR A 41 4.78 -21.88 -10.54
N LEU A 42 5.23 -21.54 -9.33
CA LEU A 42 4.37 -20.97 -8.28
C LEU A 42 4.92 -19.67 -7.68
N ASP A 43 5.84 -19.00 -8.40
CA ASP A 43 6.21 -17.61 -8.14
C ASP A 43 5.25 -16.69 -8.92
N LEU A 44 4.30 -16.12 -8.20
CA LEU A 44 3.30 -15.18 -8.70
C LEU A 44 3.89 -13.80 -8.98
N ASN A 45 5.08 -13.48 -8.45
CA ASN A 45 5.79 -12.23 -8.66
C ASN A 45 4.89 -10.98 -8.51
N ASN A 46 4.00 -10.98 -7.50
CA ASN A 46 2.96 -9.96 -7.35
C ASN A 46 3.58 -8.58 -7.18
N LEU A 47 4.71 -8.45 -6.48
CA LEU A 47 5.41 -7.17 -6.34
C LEU A 47 5.75 -6.55 -7.71
N SER A 48 6.29 -7.32 -8.65
CA SER A 48 6.62 -6.81 -9.99
C SER A 48 5.37 -6.40 -10.76
N HIS A 49 4.27 -7.15 -10.63
CA HIS A 49 3.00 -6.79 -11.26
C HIS A 49 2.42 -5.49 -10.68
N VAL A 50 2.46 -5.34 -9.36
CA VAL A 50 1.92 -4.19 -8.63
C VAL A 50 2.73 -2.92 -8.86
N ILE A 51 4.06 -3.04 -8.95
CA ILE A 51 4.97 -1.93 -9.30
C ILE A 51 4.68 -1.36 -10.70
N ASN A 52 4.36 -2.23 -11.66
CA ASN A 52 4.05 -1.84 -13.04
C ASN A 52 2.62 -1.34 -13.23
N TYR A 53 1.79 -1.40 -12.20
CA TYR A 53 0.41 -0.89 -12.24
C TYR A 53 0.37 0.53 -11.67
N ASP A 54 0.12 1.50 -12.54
CA ASP A 54 0.06 2.93 -12.17
C ASP A 54 -1.24 3.34 -11.47
N GLY A 55 -2.26 2.48 -11.49
CA GLY A 55 -3.56 2.79 -10.95
C GLY A 55 -3.66 2.72 -9.42
N PRO A 56 -4.87 2.94 -8.86
CA PRO A 56 -5.13 2.89 -7.42
C PRO A 56 -4.91 1.49 -6.84
N VAL A 57 -4.16 1.36 -5.73
CA VAL A 57 -3.85 0.07 -5.07
C VAL A 57 -4.19 0.14 -3.58
N LEU A 58 -4.80 -0.92 -3.06
CA LEU A 58 -5.03 -1.15 -1.63
C LEU A 58 -4.51 -2.54 -1.25
N ILE A 59 -3.66 -2.60 -0.23
CA ILE A 59 -3.15 -3.82 0.37
C ILE A 59 -3.87 -4.04 1.69
N ILE A 60 -4.51 -5.20 1.83
CA ILE A 60 -5.17 -5.67 3.04
C ILE A 60 -4.33 -6.83 3.57
N ARG A 61 -3.63 -6.59 4.68
CA ARG A 61 -2.83 -7.59 5.37
C ARG A 61 -3.64 -8.22 6.47
N ARG A 62 -3.70 -9.55 6.48
CA ARG A 62 -4.32 -10.32 7.54
C ARG A 62 -3.31 -10.58 8.65
N SER A 63 -3.67 -10.20 9.87
CA SER A 63 -2.73 -10.12 11.00
C SER A 63 -2.22 -11.46 11.50
N ASP A 64 -3.00 -12.53 11.32
CA ASP A 64 -2.74 -13.86 11.87
C ASP A 64 -2.83 -14.94 10.76
N ASP A 65 -2.35 -14.58 9.57
CA ASP A 65 -2.33 -15.46 8.41
C ASP A 65 -1.06 -16.32 8.38
N GLU A 66 -1.21 -17.61 8.66
CA GLU A 66 -0.14 -18.60 8.73
C GLU A 66 0.47 -18.96 7.36
N VAL A 67 -0.20 -18.64 6.26
CA VAL A 67 0.23 -18.94 4.89
C VAL A 67 1.20 -17.87 4.40
N ILE A 68 0.89 -16.59 4.64
CA ILE A 68 1.72 -15.46 4.23
C ILE A 68 2.80 -15.11 5.26
N THR A 69 2.74 -15.68 6.45
CA THR A 69 3.74 -15.44 7.49
C THR A 69 4.86 -16.45 7.37
N THR A 70 6.01 -15.88 7.07
CA THR A 70 7.24 -16.55 6.68
C THR A 70 7.80 -17.53 7.71
N GLY A 71 8.28 -16.91 8.80
CA GLY A 71 9.31 -17.47 9.66
C GLY A 71 8.82 -18.40 10.77
N GLU A 72 9.79 -19.08 11.42
CA GLU A 72 9.58 -20.11 12.44
C GLU A 72 8.63 -19.68 13.57
N ASN A 73 8.60 -18.39 13.91
CA ASN A 73 7.77 -17.84 14.98
C ASN A 73 6.42 -17.28 14.54
N HIS A 74 6.05 -17.39 13.25
CA HIS A 74 4.83 -16.76 12.70
C HIS A 74 4.74 -15.27 13.08
N SER A 75 5.89 -14.59 13.10
CA SER A 75 5.94 -13.17 13.46
C SER A 75 5.39 -12.31 12.34
N ARG A 76 4.56 -11.33 12.69
CA ARG A 76 4.00 -10.32 11.77
C ARG A 76 5.06 -9.58 10.96
N ALA A 77 6.28 -9.48 11.47
CA ALA A 77 7.42 -8.94 10.75
C ALA A 77 7.72 -9.70 9.44
N THR A 78 7.48 -11.01 9.45
CA THR A 78 7.72 -11.92 8.32
C THR A 78 6.52 -12.08 7.39
N ASN A 79 5.45 -11.32 7.61
CA ASN A 79 4.28 -11.33 6.76
C ASN A 79 4.63 -10.76 5.37
N ARG A 80 4.36 -11.53 4.31
CA ARG A 80 4.73 -11.16 2.94
C ARG A 80 4.02 -9.90 2.43
N GLY A 81 2.88 -9.52 3.02
CA GLY A 81 2.24 -8.23 2.76
C GLY A 81 3.14 -7.02 3.07
N ASN A 82 4.10 -7.17 3.99
CA ASN A 82 5.07 -6.11 4.32
C ASN A 82 5.97 -5.80 3.12
N ASN A 83 6.49 -6.85 2.47
CA ASN A 83 7.37 -6.71 1.32
C ASN A 83 6.64 -6.07 0.14
N LEU A 84 5.36 -6.43 -0.05
CA LEU A 84 4.51 -5.82 -1.07
C LEU A 84 4.31 -4.32 -0.82
N LEU A 85 3.95 -3.92 0.40
CA LEU A 85 3.77 -2.51 0.75
C LEU A 85 5.08 -1.72 0.62
N ILE A 86 6.17 -2.22 1.20
CA ILE A 86 7.48 -1.56 1.19
C ILE A 86 7.97 -1.42 -0.26
N GLY A 87 7.89 -2.49 -1.05
CA GLY A 87 8.31 -2.48 -2.45
C GLY A 87 7.48 -1.51 -3.30
N LEU A 88 6.15 -1.48 -3.09
CA LEU A 88 5.26 -0.54 -3.75
C LEU A 88 5.62 0.91 -3.41
N LEU A 89 5.81 1.23 -2.13
CA LEU A 89 6.15 2.58 -1.68
C LEU A 89 7.55 3.02 -2.14
N LYS A 90 8.53 2.10 -2.18
CA LYS A 90 9.86 2.35 -2.76
C LYS A 90 9.78 2.74 -4.23
N HIS A 91 8.92 2.07 -5.00
CA HIS A 91 8.72 2.42 -6.40
C HIS A 91 7.96 3.73 -6.58
N ARG A 92 6.82 3.90 -5.88
CA ARG A 92 5.95 5.07 -6.07
C ARG A 92 6.53 6.35 -5.49
N PHE A 93 7.20 6.27 -4.34
CA PHE A 93 7.67 7.43 -3.57
C PHE A 93 9.12 7.26 -3.08
N PRO A 94 10.09 7.09 -4.00
CA PRO A 94 11.47 6.76 -3.65
C PRO A 94 12.12 7.78 -2.70
N TYR A 95 11.81 9.07 -2.84
CA TYR A 95 12.41 10.13 -2.01
C TYR A 95 11.87 10.20 -0.57
N LEU A 96 10.77 9.49 -0.28
CA LEU A 96 10.23 9.32 1.08
C LEU A 96 10.78 8.06 1.76
N MET A 97 11.23 7.06 0.99
CA MET A 97 11.78 5.80 1.49
C MET A 97 13.27 5.95 1.84
N THR A 98 13.58 6.84 2.79
CA THR A 98 14.92 6.94 3.40
C THR A 98 15.20 5.72 4.27
N THR A 99 16.47 5.47 4.61
CA THR A 99 16.85 4.36 5.52
C THR A 99 16.13 4.43 6.86
N GLU A 100 15.98 5.62 7.43
CA GLU A 100 15.25 5.85 8.68
C GLU A 100 13.75 5.54 8.54
N ASN A 101 13.14 5.99 7.45
CA ASN A 101 11.72 5.78 7.20
C ASN A 101 11.40 4.32 6.89
N GLU A 102 12.28 3.62 6.17
CA GLU A 102 12.15 2.19 5.94
C GLU A 102 12.29 1.40 7.25
N PHE A 103 13.24 1.77 8.13
CA PHE A 103 13.36 1.17 9.45
C PHE A 103 12.11 1.40 10.31
N THR A 104 11.59 2.62 10.31
CA THR A 104 10.38 3.00 11.04
C THR A 104 9.15 2.24 10.51
N LEU A 105 9.02 2.10 9.18
CA LEU A 105 7.95 1.34 8.54
C LEU A 105 8.03 -0.15 8.87
N ASN A 106 9.22 -0.77 8.80
CA ASN A 106 9.39 -2.17 9.19
C ASN A 106 9.05 -2.40 10.67
N THR A 107 9.46 -1.47 11.55
CA THR A 107 9.12 -1.50 12.96
C THR A 107 7.60 -1.46 13.14
N TYR A 108 6.94 -0.49 12.51
CA TYR A 108 5.48 -0.35 12.52
C TYR A 108 4.75 -1.61 12.02
N LEU A 109 5.21 -2.22 10.94
CA LEU A 109 4.59 -3.43 10.38
C LEU A 109 4.78 -4.66 11.29
N SER A 110 5.76 -4.63 12.19
CA SER A 110 6.01 -5.69 13.16
C SER A 110 5.14 -5.59 14.42
N LEU A 111 4.53 -4.43 14.66
CA LEU A 111 3.66 -4.17 15.82
C LEU A 111 2.33 -4.93 15.74
N ASN A 112 1.68 -5.08 16.90
CA ASN A 112 0.32 -5.59 16.95
C ASN A 112 -0.73 -4.52 16.55
N SER A 113 -2.00 -4.90 16.39
CA SER A 113 -3.03 -3.98 15.84
C SER A 113 -3.28 -2.75 16.73
N GLU A 114 -3.19 -2.90 18.06
CA GLU A 114 -3.39 -1.78 19.00
C GLU A 114 -2.19 -0.83 18.96
N GLU A 115 -0.99 -1.38 18.99
CA GLU A 115 0.27 -0.64 18.87
C GLU A 115 0.37 0.10 17.52
N GLN A 116 -0.06 -0.53 16.42
CA GLN A 116 -0.13 0.11 15.11
C GLN A 116 -1.08 1.31 15.11
N LYS A 117 -2.26 1.21 15.73
CA LYS A 117 -3.20 2.34 15.82
C LYS A 117 -2.58 3.50 16.59
N ASP A 118 -1.95 3.21 17.73
CA ASP A 118 -1.27 4.22 18.55
C ASP A 118 -0.09 4.87 17.79
N ALA A 119 0.79 4.06 17.19
CA ALA A 119 1.92 4.53 16.39
C ALA A 119 1.46 5.38 15.19
N LEU A 120 0.44 4.92 14.45
CA LEU A 120 -0.10 5.67 13.31
C LEU A 120 -0.71 7.01 13.74
N SER A 121 -1.40 7.05 14.89
CA SER A 121 -1.96 8.30 15.42
C SER A 121 -0.87 9.33 15.76
N LYS A 122 0.27 8.88 16.29
CA LYS A 122 1.44 9.72 16.59
C LYS A 122 2.14 10.19 15.32
N LEU A 123 2.32 9.29 14.35
CA LEU A 123 3.06 9.54 13.11
C LEU A 123 2.25 10.30 12.05
N THR A 124 0.92 10.32 12.14
CA THR A 124 0.08 11.05 11.17
C THR A 124 -0.36 12.41 11.70
N HIS A 125 0.38 13.00 12.66
CA HIS A 125 0.02 14.23 13.35
C HIS A 125 -0.56 15.30 12.40
N ASN A 126 -1.88 15.55 12.49
CA ASN A 126 -2.65 16.40 11.57
C ASN A 126 -2.76 15.85 10.12
N PRO A 127 -3.55 14.77 9.90
CA PRO A 127 -3.63 14.08 8.61
C PRO A 127 -4.12 14.98 7.47
N ASN A 128 -5.07 15.87 7.75
CA ASN A 128 -5.66 16.79 6.77
C ASN A 128 -4.62 17.74 6.15
N LYS A 129 -3.58 18.11 6.93
CA LYS A 129 -2.49 18.94 6.44
C LYS A 129 -1.67 18.21 5.38
N TYR A 130 -1.29 16.96 5.65
CA TYR A 130 -0.47 16.17 4.74
C TYR A 130 -1.26 15.67 3.54
N GLU A 131 -2.54 15.34 3.71
CA GLU A 131 -3.45 15.03 2.61
C GLU A 131 -3.44 16.14 1.54
N LYS A 132 -3.74 17.38 1.93
CA LYS A 132 -3.78 18.51 0.99
C LYS A 132 -2.43 18.71 0.30
N LEU A 133 -1.33 18.59 1.04
CA LEU A 133 0.03 18.73 0.49
C LEU A 133 0.31 17.64 -0.55
N VAL A 134 0.08 16.38 -0.20
CA VAL A 134 0.36 15.21 -1.04
C VAL A 134 -0.50 15.23 -2.30
N VAL A 135 -1.82 15.40 -2.14
CA VAL A 135 -2.76 15.42 -3.27
C VAL A 135 -2.44 16.56 -4.23
N ASN A 136 -2.20 17.78 -3.73
CA ASN A 136 -1.86 18.92 -4.59
C ASN A 136 -0.54 18.70 -5.32
N PHE A 137 0.48 18.18 -4.64
CA PHE A 137 1.77 17.88 -5.26
C PHE A 137 1.60 16.86 -6.39
N LEU A 138 0.95 15.72 -6.13
CA LEU A 138 0.78 14.65 -7.10
C LEU A 138 -0.09 15.05 -8.28
N LYS A 139 -1.15 15.84 -8.06
CA LYS A 139 -1.94 16.42 -9.16
C LYS A 139 -1.11 17.35 -10.03
N SER A 140 -0.29 18.22 -9.41
CA SER A 140 0.59 19.13 -10.16
C SER A 140 1.66 18.39 -10.95
N GLU A 141 2.20 17.30 -10.39
CA GLU A 141 3.19 16.45 -11.06
C GLU A 141 2.57 15.69 -12.23
N ALA A 142 1.39 15.10 -12.03
CA ALA A 142 0.64 14.43 -13.11
C ALA A 142 0.36 15.39 -14.27
N PHE A 143 -0.10 16.61 -13.97
CA PHE A 143 -0.37 17.62 -14.98
C PHE A 143 0.88 18.03 -15.77
N LYS A 144 2.02 18.24 -15.08
CA LYS A 144 3.31 18.53 -15.73
C LYS A 144 3.75 17.38 -16.65
N LYS A 145 3.64 16.13 -16.19
CA LYS A 145 4.00 14.94 -16.97
C LYS A 145 3.10 14.77 -18.20
N GLN A 146 1.81 15.11 -18.08
CA GLN A 146 0.86 15.09 -19.19
C GLN A 146 1.19 16.14 -20.26
N ILE A 147 1.55 17.37 -19.88
CA ILE A 147 1.96 18.41 -20.84
C ILE A 147 3.22 17.98 -21.61
N ASN A 148 4.18 17.38 -20.92
CA ASN A 148 5.44 16.97 -21.53
C ASN A 148 5.31 15.72 -22.43
N SER A 149 4.33 14.86 -22.15
CA SER A 149 4.03 13.67 -22.95
C SER A 149 3.01 14.04 -24.03
N ASN A 150 3.48 14.45 -25.20
CA ASN A 150 2.67 14.83 -26.38
C ASN A 150 1.83 13.68 -27.00
N SER A 151 1.24 12.79 -26.20
CA SER A 151 0.52 11.60 -26.66
C SER A 151 -0.61 11.21 -25.70
N ASN A 152 -1.70 10.68 -26.25
CA ASN A 152 -2.90 10.15 -25.57
C ASN A 152 -2.63 8.92 -24.66
N SER A 153 -1.41 8.76 -24.17
CA SER A 153 -1.00 7.63 -23.34
C SER A 153 -1.31 7.93 -21.88
N THR A 154 -1.80 6.93 -21.16
CA THR A 154 -2.14 6.97 -19.74
C THR A 154 -1.01 7.63 -18.94
N THR A 155 -1.33 8.64 -18.13
CA THR A 155 -0.36 9.40 -17.35
C THR A 155 0.35 8.51 -16.34
N CYS A 156 1.61 8.17 -16.63
CA CYS A 156 2.48 7.43 -15.70
C CYS A 156 2.89 8.38 -14.56
N LEU A 157 2.13 8.36 -13.46
CA LEU A 157 2.37 9.21 -12.29
C LEU A 157 3.64 8.79 -11.55
N TYR A 158 3.92 7.49 -11.50
CA TYR A 158 5.00 6.91 -10.70
C TYR A 158 6.22 6.58 -11.56
N PRO A 159 7.45 6.64 -11.02
CA PRO A 159 7.81 7.15 -9.70
C PRO A 159 7.55 8.66 -9.56
N SER A 160 7.15 9.09 -8.36
CA SER A 160 6.89 10.50 -8.02
C SER A 160 8.13 11.16 -7.41
N GLU A 161 8.31 12.46 -7.70
CA GLU A 161 9.32 13.31 -7.05
C GLU A 161 8.93 13.80 -5.64
N LEU A 162 7.77 13.37 -5.12
CA LEU A 162 7.31 13.74 -3.79
C LEU A 162 8.37 13.41 -2.73
N GLY A 163 8.77 14.42 -1.95
CA GLY A 163 9.79 14.29 -0.92
C GLY A 163 11.20 14.68 -1.35
N LYS A 164 11.45 14.90 -2.64
CA LYS A 164 12.77 15.29 -3.17
C LYS A 164 13.30 16.58 -2.55
N GLU A 165 12.43 17.59 -2.41
CA GLU A 165 12.79 18.92 -1.88
C GLU A 165 12.56 19.05 -0.36
N ILE A 166 12.11 17.98 0.31
CA ILE A 166 11.82 18.03 1.75
C ILE A 166 13.10 17.70 2.52
N SER A 167 13.68 18.71 3.19
CA SER A 167 14.91 18.52 3.97
C SER A 167 14.69 17.93 5.37
N LYS A 168 13.52 18.16 5.97
CA LYS A 168 13.22 17.72 7.34
C LYS A 168 12.78 16.25 7.36
N SER A 169 13.51 15.40 8.11
CA SER A 169 13.21 13.97 8.19
C SER A 169 11.80 13.70 8.73
N ASP A 170 11.43 14.33 9.85
CA ASP A 170 10.10 14.16 10.47
C ASP A 170 8.94 14.43 9.51
N VAL A 171 9.09 15.43 8.63
CA VAL A 171 8.06 15.76 7.63
C VAL A 171 7.93 14.65 6.60
N LYS A 172 9.05 14.06 6.15
CA LYS A 172 9.02 12.89 5.27
C LYS A 172 8.37 11.70 5.95
N THR A 173 8.69 11.44 7.22
CA THR A 173 8.07 10.37 8.01
C THR A 173 6.56 10.57 8.09
N HIS A 174 6.09 11.76 8.44
CA HIS A 174 4.65 12.01 8.54
C HIS A 174 3.92 11.87 7.19
N ILE A 175 4.53 12.34 6.09
CA ILE A 175 3.98 12.17 4.74
C ILE A 175 3.93 10.68 4.35
N LEU A 176 5.00 9.93 4.64
CA LEU A 176 5.06 8.50 4.38
C LEU A 176 3.96 7.77 5.15
N PHE A 177 3.76 8.05 6.44
CA PHE A 177 2.73 7.38 7.24
C PHE A 177 1.32 7.79 6.86
N TYR A 178 1.11 9.02 6.37
CA TYR A 178 -0.13 9.37 5.68
C TYR A 178 -0.34 8.46 4.45
N LEU A 179 0.66 8.28 3.59
CA LEU A 179 0.54 7.38 2.42
C LEU A 179 0.31 5.93 2.84
N VAL A 180 1.01 5.42 3.86
CA VAL A 180 0.77 4.09 4.43
C VAL A 180 -0.71 3.94 4.82
N SER A 181 -1.30 4.94 5.48
CA SER A 181 -2.73 4.93 5.84
C SER A 181 -3.69 4.86 4.64
N GLN A 182 -3.25 5.24 3.44
CA GLN A 182 -4.04 5.16 2.21
C GLN A 182 -3.88 3.81 1.49
N TYR A 183 -2.66 3.27 1.47
CA TYR A 183 -2.32 2.04 0.74
C TYR A 183 -2.52 0.76 1.54
N PHE A 184 -2.60 0.85 2.87
CA PHE A 184 -2.52 -0.31 3.75
C PHE A 184 -3.68 -0.37 4.74
N ILE A 185 -4.21 -1.58 4.95
CA ILE A 185 -5.16 -1.92 6.00
C ILE A 185 -4.67 -3.19 6.69
N GLU A 186 -4.69 -3.17 8.02
CA GLU A 186 -4.60 -4.37 8.84
C GLU A 186 -6.02 -4.90 9.12
N SER A 187 -6.29 -6.15 8.75
CA SER A 187 -7.52 -6.87 9.11
C SER A 187 -7.21 -8.01 10.08
N PRO A 188 -7.99 -8.20 11.16
CA PRO A 188 -7.88 -9.38 11.99
C PRO A 188 -8.30 -10.64 11.22
N GLY A 189 -7.71 -11.79 11.57
CA GLY A 189 -8.10 -13.10 11.06
C GLY A 189 -7.01 -13.83 10.28
N SER A 190 -7.29 -15.09 9.99
CA SER A 190 -6.43 -15.99 9.20
C SER A 190 -6.89 -16.06 7.73
N HIS A 191 -6.15 -16.79 6.90
CA HIS A 191 -6.39 -16.92 5.46
C HIS A 191 -7.80 -17.41 5.08
N CYS A 192 -8.43 -18.25 5.92
CA CYS A 192 -9.72 -18.89 5.61
C CYS A 192 -10.94 -18.15 6.18
N VAL A 193 -10.74 -17.03 6.86
CA VAL A 193 -11.84 -16.23 7.42
C VAL A 193 -12.35 -15.26 6.34
N PRO A 194 -13.67 -15.14 6.10
CA PRO A 194 -14.19 -14.13 5.18
C PRO A 194 -13.77 -12.71 5.62
N LEU A 195 -13.31 -11.89 4.67
CA LEU A 195 -12.97 -10.50 4.96
C LEU A 195 -14.24 -9.72 5.30
N GLU A 196 -14.22 -9.00 6.41
CA GLU A 196 -15.35 -8.15 6.77
C GLU A 196 -15.49 -6.98 5.79
N GLY A 197 -16.73 -6.68 5.38
CA GLY A 197 -17.02 -5.65 4.38
C GLY A 197 -16.48 -4.25 4.74
N ARG A 198 -16.27 -3.95 6.02
CA ARG A 198 -15.68 -2.66 6.47
C ARG A 198 -14.25 -2.43 5.99
N TYR A 199 -13.51 -3.49 5.65
CA TYR A 199 -12.13 -3.39 5.14
C TYR A 199 -12.08 -3.23 3.61
N LEU A 200 -13.17 -3.56 2.91
CA LEU A 200 -13.31 -3.37 1.48
C LEU A 200 -13.68 -1.92 1.18
N ARG A 201 -12.66 -1.06 1.10
CA ARG A 201 -12.81 0.32 0.62
C ARG A 201 -12.23 0.48 -0.80
N PRO A 202 -12.73 1.44 -1.59
CA PRO A 202 -12.09 1.78 -2.86
C PRO A 202 -10.62 2.14 -2.65
N PRO A 203 -9.70 1.64 -3.49
CA PRO A 203 -8.30 2.02 -3.42
C PRO A 203 -8.10 3.52 -3.60
N TRP A 204 -7.16 4.09 -2.84
CA TRP A 204 -6.89 5.53 -2.88
C TRP A 204 -6.25 5.96 -4.20
N SER A 205 -6.68 7.12 -4.69
CA SER A 205 -6.14 7.76 -5.88
C SER A 205 -5.96 9.26 -5.65
N PRO A 206 -4.76 9.81 -5.85
CA PRO A 206 -4.53 11.24 -5.73
C PRO A 206 -5.22 12.05 -6.83
N LEU A 207 -5.61 11.42 -7.95
CA LEU A 207 -6.13 12.10 -9.14
C LEU A 207 -7.66 12.18 -9.16
N THR A 208 -8.36 11.20 -8.58
CA THR A 208 -9.83 11.13 -8.57
C THR A 208 -10.46 11.75 -7.33
N GLN A 209 -9.68 12.11 -6.32
CA GLN A 209 -10.17 12.78 -5.11
C GLN A 209 -10.51 14.26 -5.41
N SER A 210 -11.66 14.49 -6.03
CA SER A 210 -12.28 15.81 -6.21
C SER A 210 -13.81 15.77 -6.24
N LEU A 211 -14.47 14.78 -5.63
CA LEU A 211 -15.93 14.62 -5.72
C LEU A 211 -16.68 14.44 -4.38
N SER A 212 -16.07 14.76 -3.24
CA SER A 212 -16.79 14.76 -1.95
C SER A 212 -16.97 16.14 -1.29
N GLU A 213 -16.74 17.24 -2.02
CA GLU A 213 -17.02 18.60 -1.53
C GLU A 213 -18.08 19.36 -2.36
N SER A 214 -18.93 18.65 -3.12
CA SER A 214 -20.03 19.29 -3.88
C SER A 214 -21.38 18.57 -3.75
N SER A 215 -21.69 18.00 -2.58
CA SER A 215 -23.04 17.50 -2.26
C SER A 215 -23.56 17.97 -0.91
N SER A 216 -23.19 19.18 -0.50
CA SER A 216 -24.02 19.99 0.41
C SER A 216 -24.47 21.23 -0.36
N SER A 217 -25.31 21.01 -1.37
CA SER A 217 -26.10 22.07 -1.95
C SER A 217 -27.03 22.63 -0.88
N ASP A 218 -26.78 23.88 -0.52
CA ASP A 218 -27.77 24.90 -0.16
C ASP A 218 -29.23 24.44 -0.22
N LEU A 219 -29.78 24.04 0.92
CA LEU A 219 -31.22 24.06 1.20
C LEU A 219 -31.37 24.03 2.73
N ASP A 220 -31.23 25.18 3.37
CA ASP A 220 -32.10 25.64 4.46
C ASP A 220 -31.62 27.01 4.97
N ALA A 221 -31.76 28.02 4.10
CA ALA A 221 -32.02 29.37 4.56
C ALA A 221 -33.54 29.47 4.79
N LYS A 222 -33.98 29.21 6.03
CA LYS A 222 -35.22 29.79 6.55
C LYS A 222 -34.86 30.71 7.71
N ILE A 223 -34.89 31.99 7.35
CA ILE A 223 -35.20 33.10 8.24
C ILE A 223 -36.60 32.84 8.79
N ASP A 224 -36.78 32.91 10.10
CA ASP A 224 -37.99 33.40 10.76
C ASP A 224 -37.58 33.86 12.18
N ASP A 225 -37.80 35.16 12.42
CA ASP A 225 -37.70 36.03 13.62
C ASP A 225 -37.01 35.55 14.92
#